data_AF-A0A529VLH3-F1
#
_entry.id   AF-A0A529VLH3-F1
#
_cell.length_a   1.000
_cell.length_b   1.000
_cell.length_c   1.000
_cell.angle_alpha   90.00
_cell.angle_beta   90.00
_cell.angle_gamma   90.00
#
_symmetry.space_group_name_H-M   'P 1'
#
loop_
_entity.id
_entity.type
_entity.pdbx_description
1 polymer ?
#
loop_
_entity_poly.entity_id
_entity_poly.type
_entity_poly.pdbx_seq_one_letter_code
_entity_poly.pdbx_strand_id
1 'polypeptide(L)'
;MPTVNQLIRKPRLAPVKRNKVPAMQQNPQKRGVCTRVYTTGEGHNLQEHSVVMIRGGRVKDLPGVRYHIIRGVLDTQGVKNRKQRRSKYGAKRPK
;
A
#
# COMPACT_ATOMS: atom_id res chain seq x y z
N MET A 1 -33.68 -26.30 7.92
CA MET A 1 -32.45 -26.95 8.43
C MET A 1 -32.01 -27.97 7.39
N PRO A 2 -30.76 -27.96 6.89
CA PRO A 2 -30.34 -28.86 5.82
C PRO A 2 -30.22 -30.31 6.29
N THR A 3 -30.56 -31.26 5.42
CA THR A 3 -30.49 -32.70 5.72
C THR A 3 -29.08 -33.25 5.55
N VAL A 4 -28.78 -34.39 6.18
CA VAL A 4 -27.47 -35.06 6.10
C VAL A 4 -27.09 -35.37 4.63
N ASN A 5 -28.04 -35.86 3.82
CA ASN A 5 -27.81 -36.11 2.40
C ASN A 5 -27.52 -34.83 1.59
N GLN A 6 -28.06 -33.66 2.00
CA GLN A 6 -27.71 -32.38 1.38
C GLN A 6 -26.29 -31.96 1.71
N LEU A 7 -25.81 -32.22 2.93
CA LEU A 7 -24.44 -31.93 3.35
C LEU A 7 -23.42 -32.87 2.70
N ILE A 8 -23.79 -34.15 2.51
CA ILE A 8 -22.97 -35.13 1.77
C ILE A 8 -22.82 -34.70 0.30
N ARG A 9 -23.91 -34.25 -0.35
CA ARG A 9 -23.89 -33.81 -1.75
C ARG A 9 -23.25 -32.44 -1.95
N LYS A 10 -23.39 -31.52 -0.98
CA LYS A 10 -22.85 -30.16 -1.02
C LYS A 10 -22.28 -29.80 0.36
N PRO A 11 -20.97 -30.01 0.58
CA PRO A 11 -20.34 -29.68 1.85
C PRO A 11 -20.37 -28.17 2.09
N ARG A 12 -20.40 -27.77 3.36
CA ARG A 12 -20.24 -26.36 3.73
C ARG A 12 -18.81 -25.94 3.45
N LEU A 13 -18.62 -24.90 2.66
CA LEU A 13 -17.33 -24.29 2.40
C LEU A 13 -17.20 -22.99 3.18
N ALA A 14 -16.03 -22.78 3.79
CA ALA A 14 -15.72 -21.50 4.39
C ALA A 14 -15.65 -20.42 3.28
N PRO A 15 -16.19 -19.20 3.51
CA PRO A 15 -16.10 -18.14 2.52
C PRO A 15 -14.63 -17.72 2.31
N VAL A 16 -14.20 -17.69 1.05
CA VAL A 16 -12.83 -17.32 0.69
C VAL A 16 -12.63 -15.81 0.86
N LYS A 17 -11.64 -15.42 1.69
CA LYS A 17 -11.25 -14.02 1.86
C LYS A 17 -10.21 -13.64 0.79
N ARG A 18 -10.44 -12.55 0.08
CA ARG A 18 -9.48 -12.01 -0.92
C ARG A 18 -8.53 -11.00 -0.30
N ASN A 19 -7.26 -11.07 -0.67
CA ASN A 19 -6.27 -10.07 -0.29
C ASN A 19 -6.51 -8.76 -1.06
N LYS A 20 -6.55 -7.63 -0.33
CA LYS A 20 -6.73 -6.28 -0.89
C LYS A 20 -5.45 -5.74 -1.57
N VAL A 21 -4.27 -6.31 -1.25
CA VAL A 21 -2.94 -5.87 -1.74
C VAL A 21 -2.15 -7.02 -2.39
N PRO A 22 -2.63 -7.59 -3.51
CA PRO A 22 -2.07 -8.81 -4.10
C PRO A 22 -0.60 -8.68 -4.56
N ALA A 23 -0.16 -7.51 -5.01
CA ALA A 23 1.20 -7.33 -5.53
C ALA A 23 2.30 -7.50 -4.45
N MET A 24 1.92 -7.40 -3.16
CA MET A 24 2.85 -7.57 -2.05
C MET A 24 3.28 -9.03 -1.84
N GLN A 25 2.50 -10.02 -2.30
CA GLN A 25 2.80 -11.45 -2.12
C GLN A 25 3.24 -11.78 -0.68
N GLN A 26 2.47 -11.31 0.31
CA GLN A 26 2.73 -11.47 1.76
C GLN A 26 3.97 -10.74 2.32
N ASN A 27 4.75 -10.03 1.50
CA ASN A 27 5.84 -9.19 1.99
C ASN A 27 5.30 -7.86 2.57
N PRO A 28 5.95 -7.31 3.62
CA PRO A 28 5.52 -6.04 4.20
C PRO A 28 5.80 -4.84 3.28
N GLN A 29 6.91 -4.90 2.53
CA GLN A 29 7.41 -3.83 1.66
C GLN A 29 7.99 -4.44 0.39
N LYS A 30 7.89 -3.74 -0.74
CA LYS A 30 8.52 -4.15 -2.00
C LYS A 30 9.20 -2.96 -2.67
N ARG A 31 10.30 -3.23 -3.38
CA ARG A 31 10.95 -2.26 -4.26
C ARG A 31 10.20 -2.22 -5.59
N GLY A 32 10.06 -1.04 -6.17
CA GLY A 32 9.46 -0.82 -7.48
C GLY A 32 10.12 0.35 -8.21
N VAL A 33 9.84 0.45 -9.50
CA VAL A 33 10.25 1.59 -10.34
C VAL A 33 8.98 2.36 -10.68
N CYS A 34 8.99 3.69 -10.51
CA CYS A 34 7.80 4.47 -10.76
C CYS A 34 7.59 4.75 -12.24
N THR A 35 6.40 4.41 -12.73
CA THR A 35 5.91 4.76 -14.07
C THR A 35 5.00 5.99 -14.02
N ARG A 36 4.14 6.10 -13.00
CA ARG A 36 3.29 7.27 -12.77
C ARG A 36 2.96 7.40 -11.28
N VAL A 37 3.22 8.55 -10.68
CA VAL A 37 3.15 8.73 -9.23
C VAL A 37 1.95 9.61 -8.83
N TYR A 38 1.06 9.05 -8.03
CA TYR A 38 0.02 9.82 -7.32
C TYR A 38 0.38 9.89 -5.84
N THR A 39 1.07 10.96 -5.44
CA THR A 39 1.37 11.19 -4.02
C THR A 39 0.26 11.97 -3.35
N THR A 40 -0.34 11.39 -2.30
CA THR A 40 -1.24 12.12 -1.40
C THR A 40 -0.42 12.99 -0.43
N GLY A 41 -0.51 14.32 -0.53
CA GLY A 41 0.08 15.29 0.42
C GLY A 41 0.90 16.43 -0.22
N GLU A 42 1.71 17.11 0.60
CA GLU A 42 2.71 18.11 0.19
C GLU A 42 3.73 17.45 -0.78
N GLY A 43 4.13 18.17 -1.84
CA GLY A 43 4.75 17.67 -3.09
C GLY A 43 5.89 16.64 -3.00
N HIS A 44 6.32 16.12 -4.16
CA HIS A 44 7.31 15.05 -4.27
C HIS A 44 8.38 15.36 -5.32
N ASN A 45 9.54 14.71 -5.18
CA ASN A 45 10.71 14.90 -6.04
C ASN A 45 10.91 13.75 -7.05
N LEU A 46 9.92 12.89 -7.24
CA LEU A 46 10.10 11.68 -8.06
C LEU A 46 9.88 12.02 -9.54
N GLN A 47 10.73 11.45 -10.38
CA GLN A 47 10.63 11.51 -11.83
C GLN A 47 10.29 10.12 -12.36
N GLU A 48 9.96 10.01 -13.64
CA GLU A 48 9.84 8.70 -14.28
C GLU A 48 11.10 7.86 -14.04
N HIS A 49 10.92 6.55 -13.85
CA HIS A 49 11.99 5.58 -13.57
C HIS A 49 12.73 5.72 -12.23
N SER A 50 12.29 6.60 -11.32
CA SER A 50 12.84 6.62 -9.96
C SER A 50 12.51 5.32 -9.21
N VAL A 51 13.45 4.88 -8.38
CA VAL A 51 13.31 3.68 -7.55
C VAL A 51 12.63 4.04 -6.24
N VAL A 52 11.53 3.34 -5.95
CA VAL A 52 10.68 3.61 -4.80
C VAL A 52 10.42 2.36 -3.99
N MET A 53 10.15 2.54 -2.70
CA MET A 53 9.69 1.48 -1.82
C MET A 53 8.19 1.62 -1.60
N ILE A 54 7.44 0.54 -1.86
CA ILE A 54 5.98 0.50 -1.75
C ILE A 54 5.53 -0.31 -0.54
N ARG A 55 4.42 0.11 0.06
CA ARG A 55 3.68 -0.61 1.09
C ARG A 55 2.19 -0.70 0.73
N GLY A 56 1.50 -1.65 1.34
CA GLY A 56 0.05 -1.77 1.21
C GLY A 56 -0.70 -0.58 1.81
N GLY A 57 -1.72 -0.11 1.11
CA GLY A 57 -2.69 0.84 1.64
C GLY A 57 -3.49 1.49 0.52
N ARG A 58 -4.82 1.40 0.63
CA ARG A 58 -5.75 1.90 -0.38
C ARG A 58 -6.10 3.36 -0.10
N VAL A 59 -6.00 4.19 -1.14
CA VAL A 59 -6.60 5.53 -1.14
C VAL A 59 -8.10 5.35 -1.36
N LYS A 60 -8.92 5.93 -0.47
CA LYS A 60 -10.38 5.79 -0.56
C LYS A 60 -10.96 6.53 -1.77
N ASP A 61 -10.39 7.70 -2.05
CA ASP A 61 -10.90 8.65 -3.05
C ASP A 61 -10.56 8.25 -4.49
N LEU A 62 -9.48 7.47 -4.68
CA LEU A 62 -9.00 7.08 -6.01
C LEU A 62 -9.20 5.56 -6.24
N PRO A 63 -10.15 5.15 -7.10
CA PRO A 63 -10.29 3.75 -7.47
C PRO A 63 -9.02 3.28 -8.21
N GLY A 64 -8.56 2.06 -7.91
CA GLY A 64 -7.34 1.50 -8.50
C GLY A 64 -6.05 1.78 -7.71
N VAL A 65 -6.01 2.81 -6.85
CA VAL A 65 -4.82 3.15 -6.06
C VAL A 65 -4.80 2.36 -4.74
N ARG A 66 -4.08 1.23 -4.76
CA ARG A 66 -4.04 0.26 -3.64
C ARG A 66 -2.73 0.22 -2.84
N TYR A 67 -1.74 1.03 -3.24
CA TYR A 67 -0.42 1.05 -2.64
C TYR A 67 0.02 2.47 -2.35
N HIS A 68 0.89 2.61 -1.36
CA HIS A 68 1.54 3.88 -1.03
C HIS A 68 3.05 3.74 -1.11
N ILE A 69 3.70 4.82 -1.52
CA ILE A 69 5.14 4.96 -1.46
C ILE A 69 5.54 5.30 -0.02
N ILE A 70 6.59 4.65 0.47
CA ILE A 70 7.25 5.01 1.73
C ILE A 70 8.18 6.19 1.43
N ARG A 71 7.99 7.29 2.17
CA ARG A 71 8.79 8.52 2.01
C ARG A 71 10.07 8.46 2.83
N GLY A 72 11.15 9.05 2.32
CA GLY A 72 12.44 9.13 2.99
C GLY A 72 13.30 7.87 2.82
N VAL A 73 12.96 7.02 1.85
CA VAL A 73 13.65 5.77 1.52
C VAL A 73 13.84 5.67 0.01
N LEU A 74 14.99 5.15 -0.45
CA LEU A 74 15.41 5.16 -1.86
C LEU A 74 15.39 6.58 -2.43
N ASP A 75 14.88 6.78 -3.65
CA ASP A 75 14.91 8.08 -4.34
C ASP A 75 13.83 9.05 -3.82
N THR A 76 13.00 8.59 -2.87
CA THR A 76 11.86 9.36 -2.35
C THR A 76 12.32 10.27 -1.21
N GLN A 77 12.34 11.58 -1.44
CA GLN A 77 12.64 12.53 -0.38
C GLN A 77 11.48 12.67 0.62
N GLY A 78 11.83 12.91 1.88
CA GLY A 78 10.89 13.27 2.92
C GLY A 78 10.28 14.65 2.72
N VAL A 79 9.13 14.91 3.35
CA VAL A 79 8.44 16.20 3.24
C VAL A 79 9.18 17.27 4.04
N LYS A 80 9.53 18.39 3.38
CA LYS A 80 10.23 19.53 4.01
C LYS A 80 9.35 20.23 5.04
N ASN A 81 9.93 20.78 6.09
CA ASN A 81 9.27 21.61 7.11
C ASN A 81 8.08 20.98 7.86
N ARG A 82 7.87 19.67 7.74
CA ARG A 82 6.83 18.94 8.46
C ARG A 82 7.18 18.84 9.95
N LYS A 83 6.37 19.47 10.83
CA LYS A 83 6.58 19.42 12.29
C LYS A 83 5.87 18.25 12.97
N GLN A 84 4.74 17.78 12.44
CA GLN A 84 3.92 16.70 13.01
C GLN A 84 3.92 15.43 12.14
N ARG A 85 3.71 14.26 12.79
CA ARG A 85 3.67 12.93 12.13
C ARG A 85 4.89 12.65 11.22
N ARG A 86 6.04 13.18 11.61
CA ARG A 86 7.29 13.21 10.81
C ARG A 86 7.75 11.84 10.34
N SER A 87 7.64 10.83 11.20
CA SER A 87 8.03 9.44 10.91
C SER A 87 7.29 8.84 9.71
N LYS A 88 6.03 9.25 9.47
CA LYS A 88 5.25 8.76 8.32
C LYS A 88 5.70 9.38 6.99
N TYR A 89 6.29 10.58 7.04
CA TYR A 89 6.63 11.38 5.86
C TYR A 89 8.14 11.55 5.65
N GLY A 90 8.97 10.80 6.38
CA GLY A 90 10.43 10.84 6.24
C GLY A 90 11.08 12.17 6.65
N ALA A 91 10.42 12.98 7.48
CA ALA A 91 10.97 14.25 7.96
C ALA A 91 11.84 14.03 9.21
N LYS A 92 13.06 14.59 9.23
CA LYS A 92 13.95 14.52 10.40
C LYS A 92 13.46 15.47 11.52
N ARG A 93 13.85 15.19 12.77
CA ARG A 93 13.60 16.11 13.89
C ARG A 93 14.48 17.37 13.67
N PRO A 94 13.88 18.58 13.63
CA PRO A 94 14.66 19.80 13.60
C PRO A 94 15.47 19.91 14.90
N LYS A 95 16.66 20.49 14.79
CA LYS A 95 17.50 20.80 15.95
C LYS A 95 16.85 21.87 16.80
#